data_AF-A0A2S0VY51-F1
#
_entry.id   AF-A0A2S0VY51-F1
#
_cell.length_a   1.000
_cell.length_b   1.000
_cell.length_c   1.000
_cell.angle_alpha   90.00
_cell.angle_beta   90.00
_cell.angle_gamma   90.00
#
_symmetry.space_group_name_H-M   'P 1'
#
loop_
_entity.id
_entity.type
_entity.pdbx_description
1 polymer ?
#
loop_
_entity_poly.entity_id
_entity_poly.type
_entity_poly.pdbx_seq_one_letter_code
_entity_poly.pdbx_strand_id
1 'polypeptide(L)'
;MFKKFITLFLILYSCQSLAALSSGRYVIVSKHNGNALDVENFSTENGANVMTWNTLGYGNQQFDVTALGDGTYSIVNVNSGKSLDVWEWNAGDGAELRQWDYLGGDNQRWWIDDRGDGHFSMISKFSGKAIDLWGMSMYAGADARLYSYWGGAGQLWSFLRVGDSSECYAGASLLHTFVDCGGKTIGLSCSGDDESQGAVISLYNSSVRNVKLSASGGADGIHCNGGNCTLADVTWNDICEDAATNKSEGGTMTIVGGSAYNSTSGYGGNPDKIFQHNSKNSTTIVTGGFTAYGQHGKLWRSCGNCTNNGGPRNLIIENVNIDADIGSIAGVNSNYGDKATIRNLRIKNYGSGNPPVCEEYQGVQKGSSSTKYGEAWNSPSCDVSTSDVSGL
;
A
#
# COMPACT_ATOMS: atom_id res chain seq x y z
N MET A 1 35.70 -28.37 54.08
CA MET A 1 34.92 -29.32 53.26
C MET A 1 33.65 -28.59 52.79
N PHE A 2 33.70 -27.87 51.67
CA PHE A 2 32.56 -27.12 51.12
C PHE A 2 32.15 -27.77 49.79
N LYS A 3 30.99 -28.43 49.76
CA LYS A 3 30.37 -28.96 48.53
C LYS A 3 29.61 -27.83 47.86
N LYS A 4 30.04 -27.41 46.67
CA LYS A 4 29.26 -26.54 45.78
C LYS A 4 28.14 -27.38 45.15
N PHE A 5 26.89 -27.00 45.42
CA PHE A 5 25.73 -27.47 44.65
C PHE A 5 25.62 -26.62 43.39
N ILE A 6 25.61 -27.27 42.22
CA ILE A 6 25.29 -26.64 40.94
C ILE A 6 23.80 -26.92 40.71
N THR A 7 22.98 -25.89 40.79
CA THR A 7 21.57 -25.96 40.41
C THR A 7 21.47 -25.79 38.90
N LEU A 8 21.05 -26.85 38.20
CA LEU A 8 20.80 -26.86 36.76
C LEU A 8 19.43 -26.20 36.49
N PHE A 9 19.43 -25.01 35.88
CA PHE A 9 18.21 -24.39 35.35
C PHE A 9 17.83 -25.09 34.03
N LEU A 10 16.74 -25.86 34.06
CA LEU A 10 16.13 -26.41 32.85
C LEU A 10 15.30 -25.30 32.19
N ILE A 11 15.82 -24.69 31.12
CA ILE A 11 15.07 -23.73 30.31
C ILE A 11 14.14 -24.54 29.40
N LEU A 12 12.86 -24.59 29.77
CA LEU A 12 11.80 -25.11 28.90
C LEU A 12 11.58 -24.10 27.76
N TYR A 13 12.15 -24.37 26.59
CA TYR A 13 11.70 -23.73 25.36
C TYR A 13 10.29 -24.23 25.06
N SER A 14 9.26 -23.40 25.27
CA SER A 14 7.97 -23.64 24.63
C SER A 14 8.21 -23.56 23.12
N CYS A 15 8.12 -24.69 22.43
CA CYS A 15 7.94 -24.71 20.98
C CYS A 15 6.65 -23.94 20.71
N GLN A 16 6.76 -22.67 20.33
CA GLN A 16 5.63 -21.94 19.78
C GLN A 16 5.28 -22.67 18.49
N SER A 17 4.16 -23.42 18.49
CA SER A 17 3.57 -23.85 17.23
C SER A 17 3.36 -22.58 16.42
N LEU A 18 3.95 -22.51 15.22
CA LEU A 18 3.56 -21.54 14.21
C LEU A 18 2.02 -21.55 14.16
N ALA A 19 1.37 -20.43 14.48
CA ALA A 19 -0.07 -20.37 14.40
C ALA A 19 -0.45 -20.53 12.93
N ALA A 20 -1.09 -21.65 12.58
CA ALA A 20 -1.59 -21.89 11.23
C ALA A 20 -2.56 -20.75 10.84
N LEU A 21 -2.48 -20.28 9.60
CA LEU A 21 -3.43 -19.29 9.07
C LEU A 21 -4.86 -19.85 9.19
N SER A 22 -5.76 -19.09 9.80
CA SER A 22 -7.18 -19.50 9.88
C SER A 22 -7.80 -19.60 8.49
N SER A 23 -8.71 -20.56 8.30
CA SER A 23 -9.51 -20.57 7.06
C SER A 23 -10.42 -19.35 7.03
N GLY A 24 -10.59 -18.76 5.85
CA GLY A 24 -11.38 -17.55 5.69
C GLY A 24 -11.20 -16.90 4.32
N ARG A 25 -11.83 -15.74 4.16
CA ARG A 25 -11.74 -14.95 2.94
C ARG A 25 -10.73 -13.84 3.08
N TYR A 26 -9.82 -13.76 2.11
CA TYR A 26 -8.68 -12.84 2.15
C TYR A 26 -8.50 -12.10 0.83
N VAL A 27 -8.00 -10.87 0.93
CA VAL A 27 -7.21 -10.25 -0.14
C VAL A 27 -5.75 -10.55 0.16
N ILE A 28 -5.06 -11.23 -0.75
CA ILE A 28 -3.66 -11.66 -0.58
C ILE A 28 -2.76 -10.60 -1.21
N VAL A 29 -1.91 -9.96 -0.42
CA VAL A 29 -1.17 -8.75 -0.82
C VAL A 29 0.33 -8.97 -0.74
N SER A 30 1.08 -8.54 -1.74
CA SER A 30 2.54 -8.63 -1.75
C SER A 30 3.16 -7.73 -0.68
N LYS A 31 4.12 -8.27 0.08
CA LYS A 31 4.97 -7.47 0.99
C LYS A 31 5.76 -6.41 0.23
N HIS A 32 6.15 -6.71 -1.02
CA HIS A 32 7.07 -5.86 -1.77
C HIS A 32 6.49 -4.48 -2.09
N ASN A 33 5.25 -4.44 -2.60
CA ASN A 33 4.67 -3.23 -3.18
C ASN A 33 3.22 -2.96 -2.73
N GLY A 34 2.60 -3.88 -1.98
CA GLY A 34 1.21 -3.73 -1.55
C GLY A 34 0.16 -4.04 -2.62
N ASN A 35 0.53 -4.60 -3.78
CA ASN A 35 -0.42 -5.07 -4.80
C ASN A 35 -1.04 -6.41 -4.42
N ALA A 36 -2.32 -6.59 -4.76
CA ALA A 36 -3.07 -7.81 -4.47
C ALA A 36 -2.88 -8.86 -5.57
N LEU A 37 -2.91 -10.14 -5.20
CA LEU A 37 -3.09 -11.25 -6.12
C LEU A 37 -4.43 -11.06 -6.85
N ASP A 38 -4.44 -11.21 -8.17
CA ASP A 38 -5.53 -10.80 -9.05
C ASP A 38 -5.71 -11.82 -10.17
N VAL A 39 -6.95 -12.30 -10.36
CA VAL A 39 -7.33 -13.02 -11.57
C VAL A 39 -7.63 -12.01 -12.67
N GLU A 40 -6.80 -12.06 -13.72
CA GLU A 40 -6.77 -11.08 -14.78
C GLU A 40 -8.14 -10.87 -15.44
N ASN A 41 -8.50 -9.60 -15.67
CA ASN A 41 -9.71 -9.17 -16.36
C ASN A 41 -11.01 -9.73 -15.77
N PHE A 42 -11.05 -10.02 -14.46
CA PHE A 42 -12.21 -10.61 -13.78
C PHE A 42 -12.68 -11.93 -14.40
N SER A 43 -11.78 -12.61 -15.12
CA SER A 43 -12.15 -13.80 -15.88
C SER A 43 -12.72 -14.88 -14.96
N THR A 44 -13.74 -15.57 -15.45
CA THR A 44 -14.31 -16.77 -14.82
C THR A 44 -13.92 -18.04 -15.56
N GLU A 45 -13.03 -17.95 -16.55
CA GLU A 45 -12.64 -19.07 -17.40
C GLU A 45 -11.41 -19.80 -16.85
N ASN A 46 -11.34 -21.10 -17.15
CA ASN A 46 -10.15 -21.92 -16.93
C ASN A 46 -8.96 -21.37 -17.74
N GLY A 47 -7.78 -21.34 -17.14
CA GLY A 47 -6.55 -20.87 -17.78
C GLY A 47 -6.34 -19.36 -17.74
N ALA A 48 -7.23 -18.60 -17.08
CA ALA A 48 -7.02 -17.16 -16.89
C ALA A 48 -5.77 -16.89 -16.05
N ASN A 49 -5.02 -15.84 -16.40
CA ASN A 49 -3.77 -15.48 -15.75
C ASN A 49 -4.01 -15.08 -14.29
N VAL A 50 -3.06 -15.44 -13.42
CA VAL A 50 -2.98 -14.90 -12.06
C VAL A 50 -1.77 -13.97 -11.98
N MET A 51 -2.05 -12.70 -11.76
CA MET A 51 -1.07 -11.63 -11.68
C MET A 51 -1.21 -10.88 -10.35
N THR A 52 -0.52 -9.75 -10.23
CA THR A 52 -0.76 -8.77 -9.18
C THR A 52 -1.33 -7.48 -9.76
N TRP A 53 -2.23 -6.83 -9.03
CA TRP A 53 -2.81 -5.54 -9.42
C TRP A 53 -2.97 -4.63 -8.20
N ASN A 54 -3.30 -3.35 -8.44
CA ASN A 54 -3.66 -2.43 -7.37
C ASN A 54 -4.72 -3.07 -6.45
N THR A 55 -4.55 -2.97 -5.13
CA THR A 55 -5.50 -3.55 -4.17
C THR A 55 -6.83 -2.81 -4.18
N LEU A 56 -7.80 -3.37 -4.90
CA LEU A 56 -9.16 -2.86 -5.04
C LEU A 56 -10.17 -3.76 -4.34
N GLY A 57 -9.80 -5.02 -4.04
CA GLY A 57 -10.63 -5.97 -3.29
C GLY A 57 -11.96 -6.31 -3.95
N TYR A 58 -12.06 -6.20 -5.27
CA TYR A 58 -13.15 -6.81 -6.02
C TYR A 58 -13.07 -8.34 -5.95
N GLY A 59 -14.12 -9.06 -6.38
CA GLY A 59 -14.19 -10.51 -6.24
C GLY A 59 -13.03 -11.28 -6.92
N ASN A 60 -12.43 -10.73 -7.98
CA ASN A 60 -11.27 -11.32 -8.66
C ASN A 60 -9.96 -11.20 -7.84
N GLN A 61 -9.96 -10.42 -6.75
CA GLN A 61 -8.86 -10.28 -5.79
C GLN A 61 -9.18 -10.87 -4.41
N GLN A 62 -10.38 -11.43 -4.23
CA GLN A 62 -10.76 -12.11 -3.00
C GLN A 62 -10.63 -13.61 -3.19
N PHE A 63 -10.04 -14.28 -2.19
CA PHE A 63 -9.82 -15.73 -2.22
C PHE A 63 -10.31 -16.36 -0.93
N ASP A 64 -11.07 -17.44 -1.06
CA ASP A 64 -11.41 -18.34 0.03
C ASP A 64 -10.23 -19.29 0.24
N VAL A 65 -9.54 -19.11 1.37
CA VAL A 65 -8.36 -19.88 1.77
C VAL A 65 -8.81 -20.91 2.79
N THR A 66 -8.73 -22.20 2.44
CA THR A 66 -9.31 -23.28 3.25
C THR A 66 -8.25 -24.32 3.59
N ALA A 67 -8.04 -24.56 4.89
CA ALA A 67 -7.16 -25.60 5.39
C ALA A 67 -7.73 -26.99 5.07
N LEU A 68 -6.89 -27.88 4.53
CA LEU A 68 -7.31 -29.20 4.04
C LEU A 68 -7.06 -30.35 5.06
N GLY A 69 -6.57 -30.01 6.26
CA GLY A 69 -6.36 -30.97 7.36
C GLY A 69 -5.00 -31.69 7.36
N ASP A 70 -4.25 -31.67 6.26
CA ASP A 70 -2.88 -32.22 6.18
C ASP A 70 -1.78 -31.13 6.25
N GLY A 71 -2.16 -29.94 6.68
CA GLY A 71 -1.32 -28.74 6.74
C GLY A 71 -1.24 -27.94 5.44
N THR A 72 -1.83 -28.43 4.34
CA THR A 72 -1.98 -27.65 3.10
C THR A 72 -3.29 -26.90 3.04
N TYR A 73 -3.35 -25.93 2.12
CA TYR A 73 -4.50 -25.08 1.85
C TYR A 73 -4.92 -25.18 0.39
N SER A 74 -6.21 -25.01 0.15
CA SER A 74 -6.74 -24.57 -1.15
C SER A 74 -6.90 -23.06 -1.14
N ILE A 75 -6.74 -22.43 -2.30
CA ILE A 75 -6.89 -20.98 -2.50
C ILE A 75 -7.83 -20.81 -3.70
N VAL A 76 -9.10 -20.51 -3.43
CA VAL A 76 -10.16 -20.47 -4.44
C VAL A 76 -10.61 -19.03 -4.65
N ASN A 77 -10.60 -18.55 -5.88
CA ASN A 77 -11.05 -17.20 -6.21
C ASN A 77 -12.57 -17.07 -5.99
N VAL A 78 -12.98 -15.98 -5.34
CA VAL A 78 -14.38 -15.75 -4.95
C VAL A 78 -15.26 -15.39 -6.15
N ASN A 79 -14.71 -14.71 -7.18
CA ASN A 79 -15.47 -14.31 -8.37
C ASN A 79 -15.76 -15.49 -9.29
N SER A 80 -14.81 -16.41 -9.48
CA SER A 80 -14.93 -17.53 -10.42
C SER A 80 -15.28 -18.88 -9.78
N GLY A 81 -15.01 -19.05 -8.47
CA GLY A 81 -15.08 -20.35 -7.81
C GLY A 81 -13.96 -21.31 -8.21
N LYS A 82 -12.92 -20.82 -8.91
CA LYS A 82 -11.79 -21.62 -9.43
C LYS A 82 -10.58 -21.50 -8.53
N SER A 83 -9.79 -22.57 -8.46
CA SER A 83 -8.59 -22.65 -7.63
C SER A 83 -7.39 -22.00 -8.33
N LEU A 84 -6.51 -21.42 -7.52
CA LEU A 84 -5.14 -21.16 -7.92
C LEU A 84 -4.45 -22.47 -8.30
N ASP A 85 -3.84 -22.52 -9.48
CA ASP A 85 -3.35 -23.73 -10.14
C ASP A 85 -1.94 -23.48 -10.73
N VAL A 86 -1.02 -24.41 -10.47
CA VAL A 86 0.28 -24.45 -11.16
C VAL A 86 0.07 -24.97 -12.57
N TRP A 87 0.09 -24.04 -13.53
CA TRP A 87 -0.31 -24.29 -14.90
C TRP A 87 0.49 -25.40 -15.56
N GLU A 88 -0.21 -26.26 -16.29
CA GLU A 88 0.35 -27.41 -17.01
C GLU A 88 1.21 -28.34 -16.14
N TRP A 89 1.03 -28.32 -14.81
CA TRP A 89 1.87 -29.08 -13.88
C TRP A 89 3.37 -28.79 -14.08
N ASN A 90 3.71 -27.54 -14.39
CA ASN A 90 5.10 -27.14 -14.56
C ASN A 90 5.80 -26.94 -13.21
N ALA A 91 6.77 -27.80 -12.88
CA ALA A 91 7.52 -27.74 -11.62
C ALA A 91 8.75 -26.80 -11.67
N GLY A 92 8.99 -26.10 -12.77
CA GLY A 92 10.15 -25.25 -13.00
C GLY A 92 10.07 -23.85 -12.39
N ASP A 93 11.21 -23.17 -12.34
CA ASP A 93 11.25 -21.72 -12.06
C ASP A 93 10.65 -20.94 -13.23
N GLY A 94 9.85 -19.92 -12.92
CA GLY A 94 9.07 -19.16 -13.89
C GLY A 94 7.77 -19.83 -14.33
N ALA A 95 7.38 -20.96 -13.72
CA ALA A 95 6.09 -21.60 -13.99
C ALA A 95 4.93 -20.63 -13.67
N GLU A 96 3.96 -20.58 -14.57
CA GLU A 96 2.83 -19.66 -14.46
C GLU A 96 1.78 -20.15 -13.47
N LEU A 97 1.11 -19.20 -12.83
CA LEU A 97 -0.09 -19.46 -12.08
C LEU A 97 -1.30 -19.05 -12.90
N ARG A 98 -2.25 -19.96 -13.01
CA ARG A 98 -3.54 -19.74 -13.65
C ARG A 98 -4.65 -20.09 -12.67
N GLN A 99 -5.88 -19.72 -12.98
CA GLN A 99 -7.04 -20.32 -12.31
C GLN A 99 -7.55 -21.54 -13.08
N TRP A 100 -8.03 -22.54 -12.37
CA TRP A 100 -8.67 -23.73 -12.95
C TRP A 100 -9.74 -24.30 -12.03
N ASP A 101 -10.66 -25.10 -12.56
CA ASP A 101 -11.60 -25.86 -11.74
C ASP A 101 -10.87 -26.63 -10.64
N TYR A 102 -11.41 -26.58 -9.42
CA TYR A 102 -10.79 -27.27 -8.29
C TYR A 102 -10.99 -28.78 -8.42
N LEU A 103 -9.89 -29.50 -8.61
CA LEU A 103 -9.82 -30.97 -8.71
C LEU A 103 -9.12 -31.60 -7.51
N GLY A 104 -8.56 -30.79 -6.60
CA GLY A 104 -7.87 -31.25 -5.40
C GLY A 104 -6.48 -31.86 -5.64
N GLY A 105 -5.93 -31.70 -6.85
CA GLY A 105 -4.58 -32.15 -7.19
C GLY A 105 -3.50 -31.35 -6.46
N ASP A 106 -2.29 -31.93 -6.34
CA ASP A 106 -1.19 -31.27 -5.62
C ASP A 106 -0.73 -29.96 -6.28
N ASN A 107 -1.00 -29.77 -7.58
CA ASN A 107 -0.77 -28.50 -8.30
C ASN A 107 -1.73 -27.36 -7.86
N GLN A 108 -2.75 -27.67 -7.05
CA GLN A 108 -3.74 -26.71 -6.52
C GLN A 108 -3.66 -26.58 -5.00
N ARG A 109 -2.59 -27.09 -4.38
CA ARG A 109 -2.42 -27.16 -2.93
C ARG A 109 -1.16 -26.45 -2.49
N TRP A 110 -1.29 -25.71 -1.40
CA TRP A 110 -0.28 -24.75 -0.96
C TRP A 110 0.07 -24.95 0.50
N TRP A 111 1.36 -24.92 0.84
CA TRP A 111 1.80 -24.65 2.21
C TRP A 111 1.80 -23.13 2.40
N ILE A 112 1.20 -22.66 3.48
CA ILE A 112 1.21 -21.24 3.86
C ILE A 112 2.02 -21.14 5.15
N ASP A 113 3.29 -20.80 5.00
CA ASP A 113 4.25 -20.76 6.09
C ASP A 113 4.39 -19.35 6.63
N ASP A 114 4.17 -19.14 7.92
CA ASP A 114 4.42 -17.87 8.60
C ASP A 114 5.93 -17.58 8.61
N ARG A 115 6.30 -16.38 8.16
CA ARG A 115 7.68 -15.88 8.07
C ARG A 115 7.93 -14.72 9.05
N GLY A 116 6.99 -14.43 9.94
CA GLY A 116 7.06 -13.36 10.93
C GLY A 116 6.48 -12.04 10.44
N ASP A 117 6.21 -11.15 11.39
CA ASP A 117 5.72 -9.79 11.16
C ASP A 117 4.46 -9.70 10.28
N GLY A 118 3.60 -10.72 10.32
CA GLY A 118 2.35 -10.77 9.53
C GLY A 118 2.55 -11.11 8.05
N HIS A 119 3.68 -11.73 7.68
CA HIS A 119 3.98 -12.15 6.32
C HIS A 119 4.17 -13.65 6.21
N PHE A 120 3.76 -14.20 5.08
CA PHE A 120 3.75 -15.64 4.80
C PHE A 120 4.39 -15.90 3.44
N SER A 121 5.00 -17.08 3.27
CA SER A 121 5.29 -17.61 1.94
C SER A 121 4.24 -18.63 1.54
N MET A 122 3.83 -18.63 0.28
CA MET A 122 2.96 -19.65 -0.30
C MET A 122 3.79 -20.61 -1.13
N ILE A 123 3.98 -21.85 -0.66
CA ILE A 123 4.82 -22.87 -1.30
C ILE A 123 3.92 -23.92 -1.96
N SER A 124 4.10 -24.16 -3.26
CA SER A 124 3.38 -25.21 -3.97
C SER A 124 3.67 -26.58 -3.38
N LYS A 125 2.63 -27.35 -3.04
CA LYS A 125 2.78 -28.75 -2.60
C LYS A 125 3.38 -29.61 -3.71
N PHE A 126 3.05 -29.32 -4.97
CA PHE A 126 3.52 -30.06 -6.13
C PHE A 126 5.01 -29.85 -6.42
N SER A 127 5.48 -28.61 -6.48
CA SER A 127 6.86 -28.31 -6.93
C SER A 127 7.83 -27.92 -5.81
N GLY A 128 7.34 -27.59 -4.62
CA GLY A 128 8.15 -27.04 -3.53
C GLY A 128 8.64 -25.61 -3.74
N LYS A 129 8.11 -24.91 -4.76
CA LYS A 129 8.49 -23.52 -5.11
C LYS A 129 7.50 -22.50 -4.54
N ALA A 130 7.99 -21.29 -4.30
CA ALA A 130 7.20 -20.20 -3.75
C ALA A 130 6.48 -19.42 -4.86
N ILE A 131 5.30 -18.88 -4.55
CA ILE A 131 4.69 -17.82 -5.35
C ILE A 131 5.54 -16.55 -5.21
N ASP A 132 6.01 -16.04 -6.34
CA ASP A 132 6.96 -14.95 -6.50
C ASP A 132 6.34 -13.85 -7.37
N LEU A 133 6.48 -12.60 -6.93
CA LEU A 133 6.18 -11.41 -7.72
C LEU A 133 7.24 -11.24 -8.81
N TRP A 134 6.90 -11.64 -10.03
CA TRP A 134 7.85 -11.71 -11.12
C TRP A 134 8.47 -10.35 -11.44
N GLY A 135 9.80 -10.30 -11.51
CA GLY A 135 10.55 -9.08 -11.81
C GLY A 135 10.57 -8.03 -10.69
N MET A 136 10.00 -8.31 -9.51
CA MET A 136 9.98 -7.38 -8.36
C MET A 136 9.47 -5.99 -8.75
N SER A 137 8.40 -5.93 -9.56
CA SER A 137 7.83 -4.68 -10.05
C SER A 137 7.15 -3.90 -8.93
N MET A 138 7.27 -2.57 -8.94
CA MET A 138 6.46 -1.68 -8.09
C MET A 138 5.11 -1.32 -8.73
N TYR A 139 4.88 -1.70 -9.98
CA TYR A 139 3.69 -1.38 -10.76
C TYR A 139 2.71 -2.55 -10.81
N ALA A 140 1.42 -2.24 -10.99
CA ALA A 140 0.38 -3.23 -11.22
C ALA A 140 0.58 -3.97 -12.55
N GLY A 141 0.12 -5.22 -12.62
CA GLY A 141 0.18 -6.07 -13.82
C GLY A 141 1.37 -7.03 -13.86
N ALA A 142 2.20 -7.07 -12.82
CA ALA A 142 3.28 -8.06 -12.75
C ALA A 142 2.72 -9.46 -12.46
N ASP A 143 3.17 -10.45 -13.23
CA ASP A 143 2.74 -11.84 -13.07
C ASP A 143 3.12 -12.41 -11.69
N ALA A 144 2.26 -13.30 -11.17
CA ALA A 144 2.59 -14.18 -10.07
C ALA A 144 3.09 -15.51 -10.66
N ARG A 145 4.32 -15.89 -10.34
CA ARG A 145 4.95 -17.11 -10.90
C ARG A 145 5.58 -17.94 -9.80
N LEU A 146 5.89 -19.20 -10.09
CA LEU A 146 6.68 -20.00 -9.17
C LEU A 146 8.17 -19.72 -9.32
N TYR A 147 8.86 -19.63 -8.19
CA TYR A 147 10.31 -19.57 -8.17
C TYR A 147 10.87 -20.28 -6.93
N SER A 148 12.10 -20.75 -7.04
CA SER A 148 12.86 -21.32 -5.93
C SER A 148 12.85 -20.35 -4.74
N TYR A 149 12.49 -20.84 -3.56
CA TYR A 149 12.36 -19.97 -2.39
C TYR A 149 13.72 -19.41 -1.97
N TRP A 150 13.82 -18.09 -1.89
CA TRP A 150 15.02 -17.35 -1.49
C TRP A 150 14.74 -16.33 -0.37
N GLY A 151 13.49 -16.20 0.08
CA GLY A 151 13.11 -15.37 1.23
C GLY A 151 13.00 -13.86 0.94
N GLY A 152 13.00 -13.48 -0.33
CA GLY A 152 12.83 -12.10 -0.76
C GLY A 152 11.43 -11.54 -0.54
N ALA A 153 11.31 -10.21 -0.51
CA ALA A 153 10.03 -9.52 -0.33
C ALA A 153 8.98 -9.89 -1.39
N GLY A 154 9.39 -10.26 -2.61
CA GLY A 154 8.48 -10.72 -3.67
C GLY A 154 7.87 -12.10 -3.42
N GLN A 155 8.41 -12.88 -2.47
CA GLN A 155 7.90 -14.19 -2.08
C GLN A 155 7.14 -14.17 -0.75
N LEU A 156 6.93 -12.97 -0.20
CA LEU A 156 6.27 -12.74 1.06
C LEU A 156 4.95 -12.01 0.83
N TRP A 157 3.91 -12.51 1.48
CA TRP A 157 2.53 -12.11 1.26
C TRP A 157 1.82 -11.89 2.59
N SER A 158 0.97 -10.88 2.66
CA SER A 158 0.05 -10.66 3.78
C SER A 158 -1.36 -11.09 3.38
N PHE A 159 -2.05 -11.72 4.32
CA PHE A 159 -3.44 -12.15 4.16
C PHE A 159 -4.35 -11.14 4.85
N LEU A 160 -4.89 -10.20 4.09
CA LEU A 160 -5.82 -9.20 4.62
C LEU A 160 -7.21 -9.83 4.72
N ARG A 161 -7.73 -10.03 5.92
CA ARG A 161 -9.09 -10.55 6.10
C ARG A 161 -10.07 -9.58 5.43
N VAL A 162 -10.98 -10.10 4.60
CA VAL A 162 -12.10 -9.30 4.10
C VAL A 162 -13.02 -8.98 5.27
N GLY A 163 -13.09 -7.71 5.62
CA GLY A 163 -13.87 -7.18 6.74
C GLY A 163 -15.24 -6.66 6.34
N ASP A 164 -16.07 -6.37 7.35
CA ASP A 164 -17.40 -5.83 7.17
C ASP A 164 -17.36 -4.31 7.08
N SER A 165 -18.28 -3.73 6.29
CA SER A 165 -18.38 -2.27 6.17
C SER A 165 -18.60 -1.55 7.51
N SER A 166 -19.14 -2.24 8.53
CA SER A 166 -19.31 -1.71 9.89
C SER A 166 -17.99 -1.38 10.60
N GLU A 167 -16.88 -1.97 10.16
CA GLU A 167 -15.54 -1.66 10.69
C GLU A 167 -15.02 -0.31 10.18
N CYS A 168 -15.68 0.26 9.16
CA CYS A 168 -15.39 1.59 8.66
C CYS A 168 -16.20 2.65 9.41
N TYR A 169 -15.62 3.17 10.49
CA TYR A 169 -16.16 4.26 11.31
C TYR A 169 -15.05 5.26 11.65
N ALA A 170 -15.42 6.48 12.04
CA ALA A 170 -14.44 7.51 12.40
C ALA A 170 -13.69 7.14 13.68
N GLY A 171 -12.36 7.18 13.62
CA GLY A 171 -11.44 6.72 14.67
C GLY A 171 -11.13 5.21 14.62
N ALA A 172 -11.52 4.50 13.55
CA ALA A 172 -11.22 3.08 13.40
C ALA A 172 -9.70 2.82 13.33
N SER A 173 -9.25 1.75 13.98
CA SER A 173 -7.90 1.18 13.83
C SER A 173 -8.02 -0.21 13.20
N LEU A 174 -7.55 -0.35 11.97
CA LEU A 174 -7.65 -1.57 11.19
C LEU A 174 -6.30 -2.29 11.15
N LEU A 175 -6.32 -3.60 11.40
CA LEU A 175 -5.12 -4.46 11.43
C LEU A 175 -5.34 -5.71 10.57
N HIS A 176 -4.44 -5.94 9.61
CA HIS A 176 -4.48 -7.09 8.69
C HIS A 176 -5.85 -7.32 8.04
N THR A 177 -6.50 -6.24 7.58
CA THR A 177 -7.83 -6.33 6.99
C THR A 177 -7.99 -5.46 5.75
N PHE A 178 -8.85 -5.91 4.85
CA PHE A 178 -9.37 -5.15 3.73
C PHE A 178 -10.83 -4.81 4.01
N VAL A 179 -11.22 -3.54 4.00
CA VAL A 179 -12.59 -3.10 4.27
C VAL A 179 -13.13 -2.28 3.10
N ASP A 180 -14.23 -2.72 2.49
CA ASP A 180 -15.05 -1.87 1.64
C ASP A 180 -16.06 -1.11 2.52
N CYS A 181 -15.89 0.21 2.58
CA CYS A 181 -16.71 1.07 3.41
C CYS A 181 -18.11 1.34 2.83
N GLY A 182 -18.40 0.88 1.59
CA GLY A 182 -19.73 0.98 1.00
C GLY A 182 -20.19 2.40 0.69
N GLY A 183 -19.27 3.34 0.49
CA GLY A 183 -19.55 4.74 0.17
C GLY A 183 -19.90 5.61 1.37
N LYS A 184 -19.70 5.10 2.60
CA LYS A 184 -19.98 5.82 3.84
C LYS A 184 -19.24 7.15 3.89
N THR A 185 -19.92 8.16 4.43
CA THR A 185 -19.29 9.41 4.84
C THR A 185 -19.00 9.35 6.34
N ILE A 186 -17.74 9.50 6.71
CA ILE A 186 -17.26 9.49 8.09
C ILE A 186 -16.41 10.74 8.35
N GLY A 187 -16.24 11.11 9.61
CA GLY A 187 -15.38 12.21 9.99
C GLY A 187 -15.31 12.34 11.50
N LEU A 188 -14.24 12.96 11.98
CA LEU A 188 -14.08 13.40 13.35
C LEU A 188 -14.49 14.87 13.42
N SER A 189 -13.55 15.75 13.78
CA SER A 189 -13.71 17.20 13.76
C SER A 189 -12.55 17.85 13.02
N CYS A 190 -12.78 19.03 12.46
CA CYS A 190 -11.73 19.89 11.95
C CYS A 190 -11.56 21.13 12.84
N SER A 191 -10.41 21.27 13.48
CA SER A 191 -10.05 22.41 14.34
C SER A 191 -9.01 23.35 13.71
N GLY A 192 -8.80 23.27 12.39
CA GLY A 192 -7.77 24.02 11.68
C GLY A 192 -6.40 23.33 11.77
N ASP A 193 -5.35 24.10 12.03
CA ASP A 193 -3.94 23.64 12.06
C ASP A 193 -3.53 22.95 13.40
N ASP A 194 -4.45 22.26 14.09
CA ASP A 194 -4.13 21.62 15.37
C ASP A 194 -3.49 20.25 15.18
N GLU A 195 -2.17 20.18 15.36
CA GLU A 195 -1.31 18.98 15.27
C GLU A 195 -1.67 17.85 16.28
N SER A 196 -2.69 18.03 17.13
CA SER A 196 -3.20 17.02 18.06
C SER A 196 -4.41 16.24 17.55
N GLN A 197 -4.90 16.55 16.35
CA GLN A 197 -6.05 15.87 15.77
C GLN A 197 -5.75 14.38 15.49
N GLY A 198 -6.70 13.52 15.82
CA GLY A 198 -6.59 12.09 15.51
C GLY A 198 -6.88 11.82 14.03
N ALA A 199 -6.31 10.74 13.48
CA ALA A 199 -6.71 10.26 12.17
C ALA A 199 -8.16 9.74 12.18
N VAL A 200 -8.89 10.00 11.11
CA VAL A 200 -10.22 9.43 10.88
C VAL A 200 -10.15 7.92 10.72
N ILE A 201 -9.09 7.38 10.10
CA ILE A 201 -8.80 5.94 10.08
C ILE A 201 -7.29 5.72 10.27
N SER A 202 -6.92 4.77 11.11
CA SER A 202 -5.55 4.28 11.27
C SER A 202 -5.42 2.87 10.69
N LEU A 203 -4.47 2.68 9.76
CA LEU A 203 -4.23 1.43 9.05
C LEU A 203 -2.90 0.81 9.49
N TYR A 204 -2.93 -0.48 9.84
CA TYR A 204 -1.77 -1.30 10.13
C TYR A 204 -1.80 -2.51 9.20
N ASN A 205 -1.01 -2.43 8.14
CA ASN A 205 -0.95 -3.41 7.05
C ASN A 205 -2.38 -3.79 6.61
N SER A 206 -3.15 -2.76 6.27
CA SER A 206 -4.61 -2.84 6.05
C SER A 206 -5.00 -1.87 4.95
N SER A 207 -6.09 -2.18 4.25
CA SER A 207 -6.56 -1.39 3.12
C SER A 207 -8.03 -1.07 3.25
N VAL A 208 -8.42 0.09 2.75
CA VAL A 208 -9.81 0.55 2.71
C VAL A 208 -10.18 0.97 1.30
N ARG A 209 -11.46 0.84 0.97
CA ARG A 209 -12.00 1.43 -0.25
C ARG A 209 -13.34 2.10 -0.08
N ASN A 210 -13.68 2.97 -1.03
CA ASN A 210 -15.03 3.51 -1.22
C ASN A 210 -15.53 4.19 0.06
N VAL A 211 -14.78 5.18 0.54
CA VAL A 211 -15.08 5.96 1.75
C VAL A 211 -14.93 7.45 1.48
N LYS A 212 -15.80 8.23 2.11
CA LYS A 212 -15.78 9.69 2.03
C LYS A 212 -15.44 10.27 3.40
N LEU A 213 -14.46 11.15 3.46
CA LEU A 213 -14.20 11.97 4.64
C LEU A 213 -15.03 13.24 4.55
N SER A 214 -15.84 13.52 5.57
CA SER A 214 -16.73 14.68 5.62
C SER A 214 -15.93 15.99 5.63
N ALA A 215 -16.45 17.04 4.98
CA ALA A 215 -15.77 18.34 4.90
C ALA A 215 -15.43 18.94 6.28
N SER A 216 -16.38 18.92 7.22
CA SER A 216 -16.20 19.47 8.57
C SER A 216 -15.44 18.55 9.54
N GLY A 217 -15.02 17.37 9.09
CA GLY A 217 -14.53 16.29 9.94
C GLY A 217 -13.32 15.57 9.37
N GLY A 218 -12.56 16.23 8.50
CA GLY A 218 -11.37 15.66 7.86
C GLY A 218 -10.26 15.27 8.83
N ALA A 219 -10.13 15.97 9.96
CA ALA A 219 -9.09 15.76 10.98
C ALA A 219 -7.68 15.56 10.39
N ASP A 220 -6.84 14.69 10.97
CA ASP A 220 -5.54 14.31 10.40
C ASP A 220 -5.68 13.19 9.35
N GLY A 221 -6.78 13.22 8.57
CA GLY A 221 -7.01 12.34 7.43
C GLY A 221 -6.98 10.84 7.74
N ILE A 222 -6.29 10.07 6.90
CA ILE A 222 -6.06 8.63 7.08
C ILE A 222 -4.57 8.36 7.28
N HIS A 223 -4.21 7.56 8.29
CA HIS A 223 -2.83 7.16 8.55
C HIS A 223 -2.54 5.74 8.09
N CYS A 224 -1.43 5.57 7.36
CA CYS A 224 -0.78 4.28 7.22
C CYS A 224 0.35 4.17 8.25
N ASN A 225 0.10 3.44 9.34
CA ASN A 225 1.00 3.37 10.49
C ASN A 225 1.96 2.18 10.48
N GLY A 226 1.75 1.18 9.63
CA GLY A 226 2.63 0.01 9.52
C GLY A 226 2.28 -0.86 8.32
N GLY A 227 3.25 -1.65 7.84
CA GLY A 227 3.11 -2.51 6.64
C GLY A 227 2.65 -1.75 5.39
N ASN A 228 1.92 -2.45 4.51
CA ASN A 228 1.39 -1.86 3.28
C ASN A 228 -0.08 -1.46 3.46
N CYS A 229 -0.43 -0.25 3.04
CA CYS A 229 -1.80 0.26 3.10
C CYS A 229 -2.27 0.77 1.75
N THR A 230 -3.44 0.33 1.31
CA THR A 230 -4.08 0.87 0.11
C THR A 230 -5.35 1.64 0.46
N LEU A 231 -5.48 2.84 -0.10
CA LEU A 231 -6.62 3.73 0.00
C LEU A 231 -7.21 3.88 -1.40
N ALA A 232 -8.22 3.07 -1.72
CA ALA A 232 -8.82 3.04 -3.05
C ALA A 232 -10.17 3.77 -3.08
N ASP A 233 -10.40 4.61 -4.08
CA ASP A 233 -11.68 5.34 -4.23
C ASP A 233 -12.08 6.10 -2.95
N VAL A 234 -11.11 6.79 -2.35
CA VAL A 234 -11.33 7.64 -1.17
C VAL A 234 -11.63 9.07 -1.63
N THR A 235 -12.68 9.66 -1.07
CA THR A 235 -13.05 11.06 -1.33
C THR A 235 -12.81 11.91 -0.08
N TRP A 236 -11.92 12.88 -0.15
CA TRP A 236 -11.78 13.92 0.87
C TRP A 236 -12.59 15.15 0.43
N ASN A 237 -13.73 15.39 1.09
CA ASN A 237 -14.65 16.46 0.67
C ASN A 237 -14.14 17.86 1.03
N ASP A 238 -13.31 17.98 2.07
CA ASP A 238 -12.48 19.15 2.37
C ASP A 238 -11.35 18.67 3.29
N ILE A 239 -10.10 18.91 2.90
CA ILE A 239 -8.95 18.52 3.72
C ILE A 239 -8.88 19.45 4.92
N CYS A 240 -8.64 18.87 6.10
CA CYS A 240 -8.41 19.63 7.32
C CYS A 240 -6.90 19.88 7.49
N GLU A 241 -6.15 18.91 8.01
CA GLU A 241 -4.68 19.01 8.13
C GLU A 241 -4.01 18.40 6.89
N ASP A 242 -4.02 17.07 6.80
CA ASP A 242 -3.55 16.29 5.65
C ASP A 242 -4.67 15.34 5.18
N ALA A 243 -4.67 14.94 3.90
CA ALA A 243 -5.61 13.93 3.42
C ALA A 243 -5.19 12.53 3.89
N ALA A 244 -3.91 12.19 3.72
CA ALA A 244 -3.34 10.95 4.25
C ALA A 244 -1.86 11.08 4.58
N THR A 245 -1.43 10.31 5.57
CA THR A 245 -0.06 10.35 6.07
C THR A 245 0.58 8.97 6.11
N ASN A 246 1.70 8.81 5.39
CA ASN A 246 2.52 7.61 5.44
C ASN A 246 3.49 7.67 6.63
N LYS A 247 3.20 6.87 7.66
CA LYS A 247 3.98 6.68 8.89
C LYS A 247 4.58 5.26 8.96
N SER A 248 4.44 4.46 7.90
CA SER A 248 4.89 3.06 7.84
C SER A 248 6.36 2.94 7.42
N GLU A 249 7.27 2.74 8.37
CA GLU A 249 8.70 2.53 8.08
C GLU A 249 8.92 1.21 7.36
N GLY A 250 9.62 1.24 6.22
CA GLY A 250 9.79 0.06 5.36
C GLY A 250 8.58 -0.31 4.49
N GLY A 251 7.42 0.35 4.67
CA GLY A 251 6.17 0.00 4.02
C GLY A 251 5.77 0.91 2.85
N THR A 252 4.64 0.57 2.23
CA THR A 252 4.07 1.30 1.09
C THR A 252 2.66 1.81 1.40
N MET A 253 2.39 3.09 1.13
CA MET A 253 1.04 3.65 1.12
C MET A 253 0.61 3.93 -0.32
N THR A 254 -0.44 3.28 -0.80
CA THR A 254 -0.92 3.39 -2.18
C THR A 254 -2.28 4.07 -2.22
N ILE A 255 -2.40 5.13 -3.00
CA ILE A 255 -3.65 5.82 -3.32
C ILE A 255 -4.08 5.39 -4.72
N VAL A 256 -5.30 4.88 -4.87
CA VAL A 256 -5.81 4.39 -6.16
C VAL A 256 -7.13 5.06 -6.49
N GLY A 257 -7.13 5.95 -7.50
CA GLY A 257 -8.29 6.74 -7.85
C GLY A 257 -8.71 7.67 -6.71
N GLY A 258 -10.00 7.92 -6.56
CA GLY A 258 -10.52 8.85 -5.55
C GLY A 258 -10.22 10.31 -5.86
N SER A 259 -10.54 11.17 -4.91
CA SER A 259 -10.37 12.62 -5.09
C SER A 259 -10.18 13.37 -3.79
N ALA A 260 -9.45 14.48 -3.84
CA ALA A 260 -9.30 15.36 -2.70
C ALA A 260 -9.60 16.82 -3.05
N TYR A 261 -10.51 17.44 -2.30
CA TYR A 261 -10.83 18.86 -2.39
C TYR A 261 -10.23 19.63 -1.22
N ASN A 262 -9.79 20.87 -1.47
CA ASN A 262 -9.44 21.83 -0.43
C ASN A 262 -9.68 23.27 -0.95
N SER A 263 -9.77 24.25 -0.05
CA SER A 263 -9.92 25.67 -0.39
C SER A 263 -9.30 26.58 0.67
N THR A 264 -8.88 27.79 0.28
CA THR A 264 -8.34 28.81 1.20
C THR A 264 -9.37 29.37 2.20
N SER A 265 -10.65 29.08 2.00
CA SER A 265 -11.75 29.41 2.91
C SER A 265 -12.40 28.17 3.52
N GLY A 266 -11.73 27.02 3.44
CA GLY A 266 -12.22 25.72 3.89
C GLY A 266 -12.06 25.51 5.38
N TYR A 267 -12.40 24.30 5.84
CA TYR A 267 -12.33 23.96 7.26
C TYR A 267 -10.90 23.91 7.81
N GLY A 268 -9.94 23.46 6.99
CA GLY A 268 -8.53 23.30 7.36
C GLY A 268 -7.70 24.59 7.39
N GLY A 269 -8.26 25.73 6.98
CA GLY A 269 -7.48 26.95 6.83
C GLY A 269 -6.67 26.98 5.53
N ASN A 270 -5.39 27.34 5.60
CA ASN A 270 -4.56 27.48 4.40
C ASN A 270 -4.11 26.09 3.90
N PRO A 271 -4.37 25.72 2.64
CA PRO A 271 -3.96 24.42 2.13
C PRO A 271 -2.44 24.21 2.20
N ASP A 272 -1.99 23.15 2.89
CA ASP A 272 -0.57 22.74 2.92
C ASP A 272 -0.31 21.54 2.00
N LYS A 273 -0.56 20.31 2.44
CA LYS A 273 -0.20 19.10 1.69
C LYS A 273 -1.34 18.09 1.68
N ILE A 274 -1.56 17.47 0.53
CA ILE A 274 -2.55 16.39 0.40
C ILE A 274 -1.96 15.13 1.07
N PHE A 275 -0.75 14.73 0.67
CA PHE A 275 -0.09 13.54 1.18
C PHE A 275 1.20 13.86 1.92
N GLN A 276 1.20 13.57 3.22
CA GLN A 276 2.37 13.69 4.08
C GLN A 276 3.14 12.37 4.16
N HIS A 277 4.46 12.43 4.20
CA HIS A 277 5.30 11.23 4.29
C HIS A 277 6.41 11.40 5.34
N ASN A 278 6.28 10.66 6.44
CA ASN A 278 7.16 10.76 7.61
C ASN A 278 8.12 9.57 7.74
N SER A 279 7.66 8.37 7.40
CA SER A 279 8.44 7.14 7.51
C SER A 279 9.67 7.14 6.61
N LYS A 280 10.71 6.39 7.00
CA LYS A 280 11.94 6.17 6.20
C LYS A 280 11.82 4.85 5.43
N ASN A 281 12.69 4.64 4.43
CA ASN A 281 12.75 3.43 3.61
C ASN A 281 11.38 3.00 3.07
N SER A 282 10.54 3.96 2.70
CA SER A 282 9.13 3.73 2.42
C SER A 282 8.70 4.48 1.17
N THR A 283 7.57 4.04 0.62
CA THR A 283 7.07 4.53 -0.67
C THR A 283 5.63 5.00 -0.53
N THR A 284 5.31 6.13 -1.12
CA THR A 284 3.93 6.53 -1.40
C THR A 284 3.68 6.39 -2.89
N ILE A 285 2.60 5.73 -3.29
CA ILE A 285 2.20 5.57 -4.69
C ILE A 285 0.86 6.28 -4.87
N VAL A 286 0.73 7.11 -5.92
CA VAL A 286 -0.53 7.75 -6.29
C VAL A 286 -0.85 7.38 -7.73
N THR A 287 -1.93 6.64 -7.93
CA THR A 287 -2.29 6.08 -9.23
C THR A 287 -3.79 6.01 -9.46
N GLY A 288 -4.21 5.39 -10.56
CA GLY A 288 -5.61 5.04 -10.82
C GLY A 288 -6.53 6.23 -11.12
N GLY A 289 -5.98 7.35 -11.58
CA GLY A 289 -6.77 8.53 -11.91
C GLY A 289 -7.16 9.41 -10.72
N PHE A 290 -6.42 9.33 -9.60
CA PHE A 290 -6.61 10.24 -8.47
C PHE A 290 -6.70 11.69 -8.96
N THR A 291 -7.70 12.43 -8.46
CA THR A 291 -7.94 13.81 -8.90
C THR A 291 -8.00 14.78 -7.74
N ALA A 292 -7.12 15.78 -7.73
CA ALA A 292 -7.18 16.90 -6.79
C ALA A 292 -8.03 18.05 -7.36
N TYR A 293 -8.89 18.65 -6.54
CA TYR A 293 -9.78 19.76 -6.90
C TYR A 293 -9.61 20.97 -5.97
N GLY A 294 -9.89 22.17 -6.47
CA GLY A 294 -9.90 23.38 -5.65
C GLY A 294 -8.53 24.04 -5.54
N GLN A 295 -8.04 24.26 -4.32
CA GLN A 295 -6.79 24.95 -4.05
C GLN A 295 -5.94 24.15 -3.07
N HIS A 296 -4.67 23.90 -3.40
CA HIS A 296 -3.77 23.07 -2.60
C HIS A 296 -2.38 23.70 -2.48
N GLY A 297 -1.65 23.39 -1.41
CA GLY A 297 -0.24 23.76 -1.33
C GLY A 297 0.63 22.77 -2.12
N LYS A 298 0.59 21.48 -1.77
CA LYS A 298 1.40 20.41 -2.38
C LYS A 298 0.60 19.13 -2.51
N LEU A 299 0.86 18.35 -3.58
CA LEU A 299 0.29 17.01 -3.67
C LEU A 299 0.98 16.06 -2.67
N TRP A 300 2.31 16.06 -2.64
CA TRP A 300 3.09 15.19 -1.75
C TRP A 300 4.33 15.88 -1.18
N ARG A 301 4.63 15.59 0.09
CA ARG A 301 5.86 16.09 0.74
C ARG A 301 6.52 15.03 1.62
N SER A 302 7.78 14.72 1.32
CA SER A 302 8.69 14.09 2.30
C SER A 302 8.93 15.05 3.47
N CYS A 303 8.85 14.59 4.72
CA CYS A 303 8.97 15.49 5.85
C CYS A 303 10.31 16.26 5.86
N GLY A 304 10.26 17.59 5.87
CA GLY A 304 11.45 18.46 5.75
C GLY A 304 12.23 18.65 7.06
N ASN A 305 11.55 18.58 8.20
CA ASN A 305 12.11 18.90 9.52
C ASN A 305 11.56 18.00 10.65
N CYS A 306 11.27 16.73 10.35
CA CYS A 306 10.76 15.79 11.35
C CYS A 306 11.79 15.50 12.47
N THR A 307 11.31 15.02 13.61
CA THR A 307 12.19 14.42 14.62
C THR A 307 12.83 13.17 14.04
N ASN A 308 14.14 12.96 14.27
CA ASN A 308 14.89 11.84 13.69
C ASN A 308 14.72 11.76 12.16
N ASN A 309 14.79 12.92 11.49
CA ASN A 309 14.57 13.01 10.06
C ASN A 309 15.61 12.21 9.29
N GLY A 310 15.24 11.79 8.09
CA GLY A 310 16.06 10.98 7.20
C GLY A 310 15.24 10.49 6.01
N GLY A 311 15.80 9.51 5.31
CA GLY A 311 15.18 8.87 4.15
C GLY A 311 15.85 7.54 3.86
N PRO A 312 15.72 7.01 2.62
CA PRO A 312 14.94 7.60 1.53
C PRO A 312 13.43 7.54 1.79
N ARG A 313 12.70 8.55 1.30
CA ARG A 313 11.25 8.53 1.11
C ARG A 313 10.96 8.62 -0.38
N ASN A 314 10.24 7.64 -0.90
CA ASN A 314 9.97 7.54 -2.32
C ASN A 314 8.54 7.92 -2.65
N LEU A 315 8.35 8.54 -3.81
CA LEU A 315 7.06 8.84 -4.41
C LEU A 315 7.00 8.21 -5.80
N ILE A 316 5.89 7.55 -6.11
CA ILE A 316 5.56 7.13 -7.47
C ILE A 316 4.21 7.73 -7.84
N ILE A 317 4.17 8.49 -8.94
CA ILE A 317 2.94 9.03 -9.53
C ILE A 317 2.75 8.39 -10.90
N GLU A 318 1.55 7.86 -11.14
CA GLU A 318 1.16 7.31 -12.44
C GLU A 318 -0.31 7.62 -12.72
N ASN A 319 -0.62 8.33 -13.80
CA ASN A 319 -2.00 8.63 -14.20
C ASN A 319 -2.77 9.39 -13.09
N VAL A 320 -2.36 10.63 -12.85
CA VAL A 320 -2.92 11.53 -11.82
C VAL A 320 -3.37 12.84 -12.45
N ASN A 321 -4.48 13.39 -11.96
CA ASN A 321 -5.06 14.64 -12.43
C ASN A 321 -5.04 15.70 -11.33
N ILE A 322 -4.64 16.91 -11.69
CA ILE A 322 -4.69 18.08 -10.82
C ILE A 322 -5.61 19.10 -11.47
N ASP A 323 -6.90 19.04 -11.13
CA ASP A 323 -7.90 20.05 -11.50
C ASP A 323 -8.01 21.11 -10.38
N ALA A 324 -6.86 21.64 -10.00
CA ALA A 324 -6.72 22.55 -8.88
C ALA A 324 -5.63 23.58 -9.14
N ASP A 325 -5.75 24.74 -8.48
CA ASP A 325 -4.62 25.63 -8.29
C ASP A 325 -3.73 25.01 -7.20
N ILE A 326 -2.47 24.69 -7.52
CA ILE A 326 -1.57 24.02 -6.59
C ILE A 326 -0.20 24.71 -6.53
N GLY A 327 0.43 24.74 -5.35
CA GLY A 327 1.74 25.36 -5.17
C GLY A 327 2.91 24.55 -5.77
N SER A 328 2.93 23.23 -5.58
CA SER A 328 3.84 22.29 -6.28
C SER A 328 3.35 20.85 -6.21
N ILE A 329 3.93 19.94 -7.01
CA ILE A 329 3.49 18.53 -7.01
C ILE A 329 4.23 17.74 -5.91
N ALA A 330 5.55 17.62 -6.00
CA ALA A 330 6.36 16.81 -5.11
C ALA A 330 7.50 17.60 -4.49
N GLY A 331 7.70 17.47 -3.17
CA GLY A 331 8.87 17.98 -2.46
C GLY A 331 9.76 16.87 -1.90
N VAL A 332 10.94 16.65 -2.49
CA VAL A 332 11.91 15.62 -2.09
C VAL A 332 13.07 16.21 -1.29
N ASN A 333 13.59 15.50 -0.29
CA ASN A 333 14.84 15.88 0.38
C ASN A 333 16.03 15.17 -0.28
N SER A 334 16.71 15.84 -1.21
CA SER A 334 17.75 15.19 -2.03
C SER A 334 18.95 14.70 -1.20
N ASN A 335 19.26 15.36 -0.09
CA ASN A 335 20.30 14.93 0.86
C ASN A 335 19.96 13.66 1.66
N TYR A 336 18.70 13.20 1.64
CA TYR A 336 18.27 11.95 2.27
C TYR A 336 18.03 10.82 1.27
N GLY A 337 18.34 11.04 -0.01
CA GLY A 337 18.18 10.04 -1.07
C GLY A 337 16.72 9.82 -1.48
N ASP A 338 15.83 10.74 -1.15
CA ASP A 338 14.43 10.70 -1.58
C ASP A 338 14.34 10.69 -3.11
N LYS A 339 13.39 9.92 -3.65
CA LYS A 339 13.17 9.85 -5.10
C LYS A 339 11.68 9.96 -5.43
N ALA A 340 11.34 10.92 -6.29
CA ALA A 340 10.03 11.03 -6.92
C ALA A 340 10.12 10.58 -8.38
N THR A 341 9.37 9.53 -8.74
CA THR A 341 9.16 9.08 -10.11
C THR A 341 7.75 9.45 -10.55
N ILE A 342 7.62 10.27 -11.59
CA ILE A 342 6.31 10.84 -12.00
C ILE A 342 6.07 10.55 -13.48
N ARG A 343 4.95 9.89 -13.80
CA ARG A 343 4.51 9.56 -15.16
C ARG A 343 3.03 9.91 -15.34
N ASN A 344 2.65 10.32 -16.55
CA ASN A 344 1.26 10.58 -16.92
C ASN A 344 0.52 11.51 -15.94
N LEU A 345 1.15 12.62 -15.59
CA LEU A 345 0.56 13.66 -14.75
C LEU A 345 -0.14 14.70 -15.62
N ARG A 346 -1.39 15.03 -15.29
CA ARG A 346 -2.18 16.06 -15.97
C ARG A 346 -2.53 17.19 -15.03
N ILE A 347 -2.26 18.43 -15.42
CA ILE A 347 -2.46 19.60 -14.57
C ILE A 347 -3.28 20.65 -15.31
N LYS A 348 -4.32 21.17 -14.66
CA LYS A 348 -5.13 22.28 -15.15
C LYS A 348 -4.26 23.51 -15.39
N ASN A 349 -4.45 24.15 -16.55
CA ASN A 349 -3.71 25.37 -16.94
C ASN A 349 -2.18 25.21 -16.89
N TYR A 350 -1.67 24.00 -17.13
CA TYR A 350 -0.24 23.73 -17.06
C TYR A 350 0.58 24.61 -18.01
N GLY A 351 1.56 25.30 -17.44
CA GLY A 351 2.70 25.86 -18.15
C GLY A 351 3.99 25.37 -17.48
N SER A 352 5.09 25.28 -18.23
CA SER A 352 6.39 24.88 -17.65
C SER A 352 6.73 25.76 -16.43
N GLY A 353 6.96 25.13 -15.28
CA GLY A 353 7.24 25.80 -14.00
C GLY A 353 6.02 26.40 -13.28
N ASN A 354 4.80 26.23 -13.81
CA ASN A 354 3.55 26.68 -13.19
C ASN A 354 2.46 25.60 -13.26
N PRO A 355 2.26 24.83 -12.18
CA PRO A 355 3.07 24.79 -10.95
C PRO A 355 4.42 24.08 -11.15
N PRO A 356 5.41 24.29 -10.27
CA PRO A 356 6.58 23.43 -10.17
C PRO A 356 6.19 21.97 -9.90
N VAL A 357 6.79 21.04 -10.64
CA VAL A 357 6.46 19.61 -10.54
C VAL A 357 7.27 18.94 -9.44
N CYS A 358 8.57 18.71 -9.64
CA CYS A 358 9.41 18.09 -8.62
C CYS A 358 10.41 19.09 -8.06
N GLU A 359 10.30 19.38 -6.77
CA GLU A 359 11.14 20.34 -6.08
C GLU A 359 12.09 19.66 -5.11
N GLU A 360 13.38 20.00 -5.20
CA GLU A 360 14.39 19.49 -4.27
C GLU A 360 14.56 20.42 -3.06
N TYR A 361 14.78 19.80 -1.91
CA TYR A 361 15.00 20.45 -0.62
C TYR A 361 16.20 19.85 0.10
N GLN A 362 16.75 20.63 1.02
CA GLN A 362 17.58 20.13 2.11
C GLN A 362 16.68 19.72 3.28
N GLY A 363 16.55 18.42 3.51
CA GLY A 363 15.96 17.88 4.73
C GLY A 363 16.87 18.12 5.93
N VAL A 364 16.28 18.46 7.06
CA VAL A 364 16.98 18.79 8.31
C VAL A 364 16.34 18.09 9.50
N GLN A 365 17.02 18.06 10.64
CA GLN A 365 16.43 17.62 11.90
C GLN A 365 15.47 18.67 12.46
N LYS A 366 14.48 18.24 13.24
CA LYS A 366 13.54 19.13 13.94
C LYS A 366 14.28 20.22 14.73
N GLY A 367 13.74 21.44 14.68
CA GLY A 367 14.35 22.63 15.26
C GLY A 367 15.21 23.44 14.28
N SER A 368 15.44 22.93 13.06
CA SER A 368 16.03 23.66 11.95
C SER A 368 15.01 23.89 10.83
N SER A 369 15.30 24.84 9.94
CA SER A 369 14.48 25.12 8.76
C SER A 369 15.00 24.37 7.54
N SER A 370 14.10 23.70 6.81
CA SER A 370 14.43 23.04 5.54
C SER A 370 14.60 24.09 4.44
N THR A 371 15.63 23.94 3.61
CA THR A 371 15.95 24.88 2.52
C THR A 371 15.42 24.35 1.20
N LYS A 372 14.72 25.18 0.42
CA LYS A 372 14.27 24.85 -0.94
C LYS A 372 15.39 25.14 -1.95
N TYR A 373 15.71 24.17 -2.80
CA TYR A 373 16.66 24.37 -3.91
C TYR A 373 15.96 24.82 -5.20
N GLY A 374 14.74 24.34 -5.44
CA GLY A 374 13.93 24.69 -6.62
C GLY A 374 13.45 23.47 -7.39
N GLU A 375 12.82 23.72 -8.53
CA GLU A 375 12.34 22.66 -9.44
C GLU A 375 13.52 21.96 -10.14
N ALA A 376 13.43 20.63 -10.28
CA ALA A 376 14.40 19.81 -10.98
C ALA A 376 13.69 18.79 -11.89
N TRP A 377 14.38 18.43 -12.97
CA TRP A 377 13.93 17.47 -13.98
C TRP A 377 15.07 16.51 -14.32
N ASN A 378 14.76 15.22 -14.50
CA ASN A 378 15.74 14.17 -14.81
C ASN A 378 16.95 14.17 -13.84
N SER A 379 16.72 14.44 -12.56
CA SER A 379 17.74 14.38 -11.52
C SER A 379 17.68 13.03 -10.77
N PRO A 380 18.68 12.68 -9.95
CA PRO A 380 18.60 11.48 -9.11
C PRO A 380 17.38 11.45 -8.18
N SER A 381 16.93 12.62 -7.69
CA SER A 381 15.79 12.75 -6.78
C SER A 381 14.47 13.02 -7.51
N CYS A 382 14.53 13.60 -8.71
CA CYS A 382 13.40 13.96 -9.55
C CYS A 382 13.47 13.21 -10.88
N ASP A 383 13.01 11.97 -10.85
CA ASP A 383 12.88 11.10 -12.02
C ASP A 383 11.57 11.44 -12.74
N VAL A 384 11.58 12.59 -13.41
CA VAL A 384 10.48 13.13 -14.19
C VAL A 384 11.04 13.95 -15.35
N SER A 385 10.43 13.78 -16.52
CA SER A 385 10.70 14.54 -17.73
C SER A 385 9.50 15.44 -18.07
N THR A 386 9.72 16.47 -18.87
CA THR A 386 8.63 17.37 -19.29
C THR A 386 7.56 16.66 -20.13
N SER A 387 7.89 15.54 -20.78
CA SER A 387 6.90 14.69 -21.49
C SER A 387 6.01 13.87 -20.56
N ASP A 388 6.37 13.73 -19.29
CA ASP A 388 5.56 13.01 -18.30
C ASP A 388 4.42 13.87 -17.75
N VAL A 389 4.40 15.16 -18.08
CA VAL A 389 3.47 16.17 -17.56
C VAL A 389 2.79 16.88 -18.72
N SER A 390 1.47 17.02 -18.64
CA SER A 390 0.68 17.67 -19.68
C SER A 390 -0.47 18.49 -19.10
N GLY A 391 -1.10 19.30 -19.94
CA GLY A 391 -2.36 19.96 -19.60
C GLY A 391 -3.49 18.94 -19.41
N LEU A 392 -4.43 19.25 -18.52
CA LEU A 392 -5.64 18.44 -18.29
C LEU A 392 -6.59 18.42 -19.50
#